data_AF-A0AAW5P1I0-F1
#
_entry.id   AF-A0AAW5P1I0-F1
#
_cell.length_a   1.000
_cell.length_b   1.000
_cell.length_c   1.000
_cell.angle_alpha   90.00
_cell.angle_beta   90.00
_cell.angle_gamma   90.00
#
_symmetry.space_group_name_H-M   'P 1'
#
loop_
_entity.id
_entity.type
_entity.pdbx_description
1 polymer ?
#
loop_
_entity_poly.entity_id
_entity_poly.type
_entity_poly.pdbx_seq_one_letter_code
_entity_poly.pdbx_strand_id
1 'polypeptide(L)'
;MNTIRNTLFLGIICAVTTVSSTAHEFEFNKIYPKKSVKTQVRKEIVTFFSEYLSGKTTTFDAGKSLKLSEVEQYRDAVWQLWKEANAGFEEEKLIALDTLSSNSSGYWKLPENLEPNAVMPYCWGMKGAVETGAELPLFLYLHGSGPKEREWSTGLKICRNFDDAPSVYFIPQIPNEGDYYRWWQKAKQFAWEKLLRQALLLGEIDPNRVYVFGISEGGYGSQRLASFYADYWAAAGPMAGGEPLKNAPAENCSNIAFSLRTGDKDTGFYRNTLTGYALEAFDSLAHQRPGHFIHKIELIPGMGHSIDYRPTTPWLKQYVRNPYPRYVSWENFEMDGIYRTGFYNLYVKERSDEEGKSRTYYEMNISGNDISLKVNEVVYEVIEKDPRWGIEMKFAKKYMQAHKGKVIIYLCDKLVDLNEKVTLTVNGKKVFEGKMKADLKNIVNSCAAFFDPLRLYPASIEVELD
;
A
#
# COMPACT_ATOMS: atom_id res chain seq x y z
N MET A 1 -19.48 48.86 -58.92
CA MET A 1 -18.02 48.70 -58.71
C MET A 1 -17.81 47.93 -57.42
N ASN A 2 -17.24 46.72 -57.51
CA ASN A 2 -16.39 46.01 -56.52
C ASN A 2 -17.00 45.68 -55.13
N THR A 3 -16.96 44.47 -54.56
CA THR A 3 -16.54 43.12 -54.98
C THR A 3 -17.09 42.14 -53.92
N ILE A 4 -17.34 40.89 -54.33
CA ILE A 4 -17.73 39.74 -53.50
C ILE A 4 -16.57 39.30 -52.58
N ARG A 5 -16.88 38.84 -51.35
CA ARG A 5 -16.22 37.67 -50.75
C ARG A 5 -17.08 37.00 -49.66
N ASN A 6 -17.48 35.77 -49.97
CA ASN A 6 -18.12 34.81 -49.08
C ASN A 6 -17.25 34.50 -47.85
N THR A 7 -17.86 34.46 -46.68
CA THR A 7 -17.27 33.84 -45.48
C THR A 7 -17.99 32.51 -45.25
N LEU A 8 -17.35 31.40 -45.63
CA LEU A 8 -17.75 30.05 -45.24
C LEU A 8 -17.48 29.87 -43.74
N PHE A 9 -18.49 29.49 -42.98
CA PHE A 9 -18.31 28.84 -41.67
C PHE A 9 -17.91 27.38 -41.91
N LEU A 10 -16.62 27.06 -41.72
CA LEU A 10 -16.18 25.67 -41.56
C LEU A 10 -16.46 25.24 -40.11
N GLY A 11 -17.49 24.42 -39.91
CA GLY A 11 -17.62 23.60 -38.71
C GLY A 11 -16.61 22.47 -38.77
N ILE A 12 -15.59 22.50 -37.93
CA ILE A 12 -14.71 21.35 -37.70
C ILE A 12 -15.45 20.43 -36.73
N ILE A 13 -16.09 19.40 -37.28
CA ILE A 13 -16.52 18.23 -36.52
C ILE A 13 -15.25 17.43 -36.22
N CYS A 14 -14.74 17.53 -34.99
CA CYS A 14 -13.76 16.57 -34.49
C CYS A 14 -14.45 15.22 -34.35
N ALA A 15 -14.27 14.36 -35.36
CA ALA A 15 -14.54 12.94 -35.23
C ALA A 15 -13.59 12.38 -34.16
N VAL A 16 -14.13 12.02 -33.00
CA VAL A 16 -13.42 11.21 -32.00
C VAL A 16 -13.23 9.84 -32.61
N THR A 17 -12.05 9.61 -33.18
CA THR A 17 -11.67 8.33 -33.74
C THR A 17 -11.43 7.33 -32.61
N THR A 18 -12.20 6.25 -32.62
CA THR A 18 -12.17 5.07 -31.73
C THR A 18 -10.91 4.19 -31.89
N VAL A 19 -9.75 4.80 -32.12
CA VAL A 19 -8.52 4.10 -32.56
C VAL A 19 -7.68 3.53 -31.41
N SER A 20 -8.05 3.78 -30.15
CA SER A 20 -7.26 3.33 -28.99
C SER A 20 -7.40 1.82 -28.70
N SER A 21 -8.61 1.25 -28.78
CA SER A 21 -8.82 -0.16 -28.36
C SER A 21 -8.20 -1.16 -29.33
N THR A 22 -8.26 -0.88 -30.63
CA THR A 22 -7.68 -1.76 -31.65
C THR A 22 -6.16 -1.70 -31.64
N ALA A 23 -5.55 -0.53 -31.42
CA ALA A 23 -4.10 -0.39 -31.30
C ALA A 23 -3.53 -1.21 -30.13
N HIS A 24 -4.17 -1.16 -28.95
CA HIS A 24 -3.79 -1.99 -27.79
C HIS A 24 -4.05 -3.48 -28.00
N GLU A 25 -5.14 -3.86 -28.68
CA GLU A 25 -5.43 -5.25 -29.04
C GLU A 25 -4.41 -5.81 -30.04
N PHE A 26 -3.94 -4.97 -30.98
CA PHE A 26 -2.87 -5.32 -31.93
C PHE A 26 -1.50 -5.44 -31.26
N GLU A 27 -1.15 -4.56 -30.32
CA GLU A 27 0.11 -4.63 -29.58
C GLU A 27 0.16 -5.85 -28.64
N PHE A 28 -0.94 -6.14 -27.95
CA PHE A 28 -1.09 -7.33 -27.11
C PHE A 28 -0.89 -8.64 -27.90
N ASN A 29 -1.50 -8.74 -29.09
CA ASN A 29 -1.36 -9.90 -29.97
C ASN A 29 0.03 -10.02 -30.63
N LYS A 30 0.77 -8.90 -30.75
CA LYS A 30 2.14 -8.89 -31.28
C LYS A 30 3.17 -9.37 -30.26
N ILE A 31 3.00 -9.05 -28.99
CA ILE A 31 3.96 -9.37 -27.92
C ILE A 31 3.72 -10.79 -27.37
N TYR A 32 2.48 -11.29 -27.36
CA TYR A 32 2.14 -12.63 -26.83
C TYR A 32 1.36 -13.51 -27.84
N PRO A 33 1.97 -13.93 -28.97
CA PRO A 33 1.28 -14.61 -30.06
C PRO A 33 0.87 -16.07 -29.76
N LYS A 34 1.16 -16.62 -28.58
CA LYS A 34 0.79 -18.01 -28.21
C LYS A 34 -0.10 -18.02 -26.97
N LYS A 35 -1.40 -18.22 -27.22
CA LYS A 35 -2.54 -18.32 -26.29
C LYS A 35 -3.05 -16.98 -25.70
N SER A 36 -3.60 -16.10 -26.54
CA SER A 36 -4.42 -15.00 -26.02
C SER A 36 -5.60 -15.52 -25.17
N VAL A 37 -5.94 -14.80 -24.10
CA VAL A 37 -7.20 -15.02 -23.37
C VAL A 37 -8.34 -14.85 -24.36
N LYS A 38 -9.29 -15.80 -24.40
CA LYS A 38 -10.44 -15.74 -25.31
C LYS A 38 -11.14 -14.38 -25.18
N THR A 39 -11.54 -13.77 -26.29
CA THR A 39 -12.14 -12.43 -26.35
C THR A 39 -13.29 -12.23 -25.35
N GLN A 40 -14.14 -13.25 -25.17
CA GLN A 40 -15.24 -13.21 -24.20
C GLN A 40 -14.76 -13.10 -22.75
N VAL A 41 -13.76 -13.91 -22.37
CA VAL A 41 -13.18 -13.90 -21.01
C VAL A 41 -12.45 -12.58 -20.74
N ARG A 42 -11.77 -12.02 -21.75
CA ARG A 42 -11.18 -10.67 -21.65
C ARG A 42 -12.26 -9.64 -21.31
N LYS A 43 -13.37 -9.65 -22.04
CA LYS A 43 -14.49 -8.71 -21.82
C LYS A 43 -15.04 -8.82 -20.39
N GLU A 44 -15.25 -10.03 -19.89
CA GLU A 44 -15.72 -10.28 -18.52
C GLU A 44 -14.77 -9.71 -17.46
N ILE A 45 -13.46 -9.93 -17.61
CA ILE A 45 -12.44 -9.43 -16.67
C ILE A 45 -12.37 -7.90 -16.68
N VAL A 46 -12.33 -7.28 -17.87
CA VAL A 46 -12.26 -5.82 -17.99
C VAL A 46 -13.53 -5.17 -17.42
N THR A 47 -14.71 -5.71 -17.72
CA THR A 47 -15.97 -5.24 -17.12
C THR A 47 -15.92 -5.32 -15.60
N PHE A 48 -15.49 -6.47 -15.04
CA PHE A 48 -15.34 -6.62 -13.60
C PHE A 48 -14.38 -5.58 -13.00
N PHE A 49 -13.21 -5.39 -13.59
CA PHE A 49 -12.24 -4.41 -13.08
C PHE A 49 -12.76 -2.98 -13.16
N SER A 50 -13.45 -2.59 -14.23
CA SER A 50 -14.08 -1.27 -14.33
C SER A 50 -15.18 -1.08 -13.28
N GLU A 51 -16.01 -2.10 -13.05
CA GLU A 51 -17.04 -2.06 -12.01
C GLU A 51 -16.42 -2.01 -10.60
N TYR A 52 -15.36 -2.78 -10.36
CA TYR A 52 -14.61 -2.81 -9.10
C TYR A 52 -13.99 -1.45 -8.78
N LEU A 53 -13.32 -0.81 -9.75
CA LEU A 53 -12.77 0.55 -9.58
C LEU A 53 -13.84 1.59 -9.25
N SER A 54 -15.08 1.40 -9.75
CA SER A 54 -16.23 2.26 -9.43
C SER A 54 -16.99 1.86 -8.16
N GLY A 55 -16.54 0.82 -7.43
CA GLY A 55 -17.18 0.32 -6.22
C GLY A 55 -18.52 -0.40 -6.44
N LYS A 56 -18.84 -0.81 -7.68
CA LYS A 56 -20.11 -1.48 -8.03
C LYS A 56 -20.11 -2.98 -7.76
N THR A 57 -18.93 -3.60 -7.73
CA THR A 57 -18.75 -5.02 -7.45
C THR A 57 -17.48 -5.23 -6.63
N THR A 58 -17.41 -6.36 -5.92
CA THR A 58 -16.27 -6.72 -5.07
C THR A 58 -15.68 -8.08 -5.42
N THR A 59 -16.38 -8.93 -6.18
CA THR A 59 -15.98 -10.31 -6.44
C THR A 59 -16.22 -10.70 -7.89
N PHE A 60 -15.26 -11.43 -8.45
CA PHE A 60 -15.33 -12.06 -9.76
C PHE A 60 -15.54 -13.57 -9.60
N ASP A 61 -16.67 -14.07 -10.09
CA ASP A 61 -17.07 -15.47 -9.91
C ASP A 61 -16.85 -16.37 -11.13
N ALA A 62 -16.55 -15.80 -12.30
CA ALA A 62 -16.36 -16.56 -13.53
C ALA A 62 -15.03 -17.35 -13.50
N GLY A 63 -15.07 -18.50 -12.84
CA GLY A 63 -13.94 -19.40 -12.65
C GLY A 63 -13.55 -20.15 -13.91
N LYS A 64 -12.25 -20.40 -14.05
CA LYS A 64 -11.69 -21.29 -15.06
C LYS A 64 -10.51 -22.03 -14.44
N SER A 65 -10.64 -23.35 -14.28
CA SER A 65 -9.52 -24.17 -13.84
C SER A 65 -8.36 -24.08 -14.85
N LEU A 66 -7.16 -23.83 -14.31
CA LEU A 66 -5.94 -23.66 -15.07
C LEU A 66 -4.98 -24.82 -14.79
N LYS A 67 -4.20 -25.22 -15.81
CA LYS A 67 -3.00 -26.02 -15.55
C LYS A 67 -1.95 -25.13 -14.90
N LEU A 68 -1.12 -25.67 -14.00
CA LEU A 68 -0.04 -24.90 -13.37
C LEU A 68 0.91 -24.29 -14.39
N SER A 69 1.17 -24.99 -15.50
CA SER A 69 1.98 -24.49 -16.62
C SER A 69 1.38 -23.29 -17.36
N GLU A 70 0.12 -22.93 -17.11
CA GLU A 70 -0.57 -21.79 -17.73
C GLU A 70 -0.66 -20.58 -16.79
N VAL A 71 -0.28 -20.74 -15.51
CA VAL A 71 -0.48 -19.70 -14.48
C VAL A 71 0.24 -18.39 -14.82
N GLU A 72 1.54 -18.44 -15.15
CA GLU A 72 2.31 -17.23 -15.45
C GLU A 72 1.72 -16.45 -16.63
N GLN A 73 1.34 -17.17 -17.68
CA GLN A 73 0.69 -16.58 -18.85
C GLN A 73 -0.63 -15.87 -18.49
N TYR A 74 -1.41 -16.44 -17.55
CA TYR A 74 -2.65 -15.82 -17.07
C TYR A 74 -2.41 -14.67 -16.10
N ARG A 75 -1.35 -14.71 -15.29
CA ARG A 75 -0.92 -13.57 -14.46
C ARG A 75 -0.58 -12.37 -15.33
N ASP A 76 0.26 -12.57 -16.34
CA ASP A 76 0.62 -11.53 -17.30
C ASP A 76 -0.61 -10.95 -17.98
N ALA A 77 -1.47 -11.83 -18.52
CA ALA A 77 -2.69 -11.38 -19.20
C ALA A 77 -3.62 -10.60 -18.27
N VAL A 78 -3.89 -11.09 -17.05
CA VAL A 78 -4.77 -10.40 -16.09
C VAL A 78 -4.19 -9.06 -15.69
N TRP A 79 -2.87 -8.97 -15.47
CA TRP A 79 -2.20 -7.70 -15.15
C TRP A 79 -2.34 -6.67 -16.29
N GLN A 80 -2.20 -7.10 -17.55
CA GLN A 80 -2.43 -6.20 -18.69
C GLN A 80 -3.89 -5.73 -18.79
N LEU A 81 -4.85 -6.60 -18.49
CA LEU A 81 -6.28 -6.23 -18.44
C LEU A 81 -6.58 -5.27 -17.28
N TRP A 82 -5.88 -5.42 -16.16
CA TRP A 82 -5.95 -4.47 -15.06
C TRP A 82 -5.39 -3.10 -15.48
N LYS A 83 -4.25 -3.06 -16.19
CA LYS A 83 -3.72 -1.82 -16.79
C LYS A 83 -4.72 -1.16 -17.74
N GLU A 84 -5.34 -1.93 -18.64
CA GLU A 84 -6.37 -1.43 -19.56
C GLU A 84 -7.56 -0.82 -18.82
N ALA A 85 -8.13 -1.54 -17.85
CA ALA A 85 -9.27 -1.05 -17.08
C ALA A 85 -8.94 0.23 -16.32
N ASN A 86 -7.73 0.32 -15.74
CA ASN A 86 -7.25 1.51 -15.06
C ASN A 86 -6.99 2.68 -16.02
N ALA A 87 -6.49 2.43 -17.23
CA ALA A 87 -6.31 3.48 -18.24
C ALA A 87 -7.65 4.08 -18.67
N GLY A 88 -8.70 3.25 -18.79
CA GLY A 88 -10.06 3.67 -19.10
C GLY A 88 -10.87 4.24 -17.93
N PHE A 89 -10.40 4.11 -16.69
CA PHE A 89 -11.12 4.62 -15.52
C PHE A 89 -10.97 6.14 -15.38
N GLU A 90 -12.09 6.84 -15.28
CA GLU A 90 -12.16 8.29 -15.18
C GLU A 90 -11.74 8.78 -13.78
N GLU A 91 -10.51 9.29 -13.69
CA GLU A 91 -9.93 9.89 -12.49
C GLU A 91 -8.69 10.71 -12.91
N GLU A 92 -8.18 11.58 -12.04
CA GLU A 92 -6.89 12.21 -12.28
C GLU A 92 -5.77 11.16 -12.25
N LYS A 93 -4.94 11.12 -13.31
CA LYS A 93 -3.76 10.25 -13.37
C LYS A 93 -2.53 10.96 -12.82
N LEU A 94 -1.53 10.20 -12.41
CA LEU A 94 -0.17 10.71 -12.21
C LEU A 94 0.27 11.41 -13.49
N ILE A 95 0.89 12.59 -13.32
CA ILE A 95 1.53 13.27 -14.45
C ILE A 95 2.68 12.40 -14.99
N ALA A 96 3.09 12.68 -16.24
CA ALA A 96 4.26 12.03 -16.82
C ALA A 96 5.48 12.21 -15.92
N LEU A 97 6.28 11.15 -15.78
CA LEU A 97 7.48 11.15 -14.96
C LEU A 97 8.58 11.97 -15.66
N ASP A 98 9.14 12.94 -14.94
CA ASP A 98 10.24 13.79 -15.40
C ASP A 98 11.21 14.04 -14.22
N THR A 99 12.31 14.74 -14.45
CA THR A 99 13.27 15.17 -13.43
C THR A 99 12.56 15.88 -12.27
N LEU A 100 12.88 15.52 -11.03
CA LEU A 100 12.26 16.05 -9.82
C LEU A 100 12.53 17.56 -9.68
N SER A 101 11.56 18.35 -10.12
CA SER A 101 11.61 19.80 -10.10
C SER A 101 10.34 20.39 -9.48
N SER A 102 10.27 21.72 -9.32
CA SER A 102 9.02 22.38 -8.93
C SER A 102 7.99 22.39 -10.06
N ASN A 103 8.43 22.14 -11.30
CA ASN A 103 7.59 22.09 -12.48
C ASN A 103 6.98 20.69 -12.67
N SER A 104 7.50 19.68 -11.97
CA SER A 104 7.03 18.30 -12.02
C SER A 104 5.87 18.12 -11.04
N SER A 105 4.87 18.99 -11.13
CA SER A 105 3.77 19.07 -10.19
C SER A 105 2.42 18.77 -10.83
N GLY A 106 1.62 17.94 -10.16
CA GLY A 106 0.23 17.70 -10.48
C GLY A 106 -0.66 18.01 -9.28
N TYR A 107 -1.95 17.71 -9.41
CA TYR A 107 -2.87 17.74 -8.28
C TYR A 107 -3.91 16.63 -8.40
N TRP A 108 -4.46 16.21 -7.26
CA TRP A 108 -5.64 15.37 -7.18
C TRP A 108 -6.73 16.09 -6.39
N LYS A 109 -7.98 16.00 -6.86
CA LYS A 109 -9.13 16.35 -6.04
C LYS A 109 -9.53 15.14 -5.23
N LEU A 110 -9.60 15.29 -3.91
CA LEU A 110 -10.06 14.22 -3.05
C LEU A 110 -11.60 14.28 -2.95
N PRO A 111 -12.28 13.15 -2.71
CA PRO A 111 -13.73 13.13 -2.62
C PRO A 111 -14.28 14.06 -1.53
N GLU A 112 -15.27 14.89 -1.87
CA GLU A 112 -15.87 15.90 -0.99
C GLU A 112 -16.44 15.30 0.31
N ASN A 113 -16.94 14.07 0.24
CA ASN A 113 -17.49 13.34 1.40
C ASN A 113 -16.40 12.81 2.35
N LEU A 114 -15.14 12.78 1.92
CA LEU A 114 -14.00 12.40 2.76
C LEU A 114 -13.34 13.62 3.39
N GLU A 115 -13.18 14.68 2.60
CA GLU A 115 -12.63 15.96 3.04
C GLU A 115 -13.14 17.09 2.11
N PRO A 116 -13.79 18.13 2.65
CA PRO A 116 -14.43 19.17 1.86
C PRO A 116 -13.39 20.06 1.15
N ASN A 117 -13.62 20.37 -0.12
CA ASN A 117 -12.78 21.21 -0.98
C ASN A 117 -11.30 20.78 -1.02
N ALA A 118 -11.02 19.49 -0.82
CA ALA A 118 -9.66 18.97 -0.74
C ALA A 118 -9.00 18.86 -2.12
N VAL A 119 -8.08 19.78 -2.40
CA VAL A 119 -7.15 19.68 -3.52
C VAL A 119 -5.78 19.36 -2.97
N MET A 120 -5.18 18.24 -3.40
CA MET A 120 -3.84 17.79 -3.03
C MET A 120 -2.86 18.06 -4.18
N PRO A 121 -2.14 19.19 -4.19
CA PRO A 121 -0.95 19.34 -5.02
C PRO A 121 0.10 18.28 -4.67
N TYR A 122 0.88 17.84 -5.64
CA TYR A 122 2.01 16.94 -5.42
C TYR A 122 3.13 17.22 -6.41
N CYS A 123 4.37 16.95 -6.02
CA CYS A 123 5.49 16.78 -6.96
C CYS A 123 5.67 15.28 -7.25
N TRP A 124 5.84 14.94 -8.52
CA TRP A 124 6.15 13.59 -9.01
C TRP A 124 7.35 13.66 -9.94
N GLY A 125 8.46 13.01 -9.59
CA GLY A 125 9.65 13.08 -10.44
C GLY A 125 10.85 12.23 -10.03
N MET A 126 11.77 12.06 -10.97
CA MET A 126 13.01 11.28 -10.86
C MET A 126 14.15 12.12 -10.29
N LYS A 127 14.93 11.53 -9.40
CA LYS A 127 16.19 12.08 -8.89
C LYS A 127 17.34 11.22 -9.36
N GLY A 128 18.41 11.85 -9.87
CA GLY A 128 19.61 11.17 -10.36
C GLY A 128 19.53 10.75 -11.83
N ALA A 129 20.64 10.22 -12.35
CA ALA A 129 20.70 9.67 -13.70
C ALA A 129 20.00 8.31 -13.75
N VAL A 130 19.14 8.12 -14.74
CA VAL A 130 18.33 6.92 -14.90
C VAL A 130 18.77 6.20 -16.18
N GLU A 131 19.08 4.92 -16.05
CA GLU A 131 19.32 4.05 -17.21
C GLU A 131 17.99 3.72 -17.89
N THR A 132 17.98 3.70 -19.22
CA THR A 132 16.77 3.40 -19.99
C THR A 132 16.24 2.01 -19.63
N GLY A 133 14.97 1.94 -19.19
CA GLY A 133 14.28 0.69 -18.84
C GLY A 133 14.53 0.20 -17.41
N ALA A 134 15.24 0.94 -16.57
CA ALA A 134 15.40 0.59 -15.15
C ALA A 134 14.12 0.90 -14.35
N GLU A 135 13.65 -0.09 -13.59
CA GLU A 135 12.66 0.15 -12.54
C GLU A 135 13.31 0.85 -11.35
N LEU A 136 12.68 1.92 -10.86
CA LEU A 136 13.24 2.79 -9.83
C LEU A 136 12.54 2.61 -8.48
N PRO A 137 13.27 2.83 -7.37
CA PRO A 137 12.65 2.90 -6.06
C PRO A 137 11.72 4.12 -5.95
N LEU A 138 10.55 3.95 -5.34
CA LEU A 138 9.59 5.02 -5.07
C LEU A 138 9.67 5.47 -3.61
N PHE A 139 9.78 6.77 -3.40
CA PHE A 139 9.76 7.42 -2.09
C PHE A 139 8.53 8.32 -1.94
N LEU A 140 7.68 8.00 -0.96
CA LEU A 140 6.60 8.87 -0.47
C LEU A 140 7.14 9.69 0.71
N TYR A 141 7.28 11.00 0.54
CA TYR A 141 7.68 11.93 1.61
C TYR A 141 6.50 12.73 2.13
N LEU A 142 6.33 12.79 3.45
CA LEU A 142 5.29 13.55 4.13
C LEU A 142 5.89 14.73 4.92
N HIS A 143 5.40 15.94 4.68
CA HIS A 143 5.90 17.14 5.36
C HIS A 143 5.30 17.33 6.77
N GLY A 144 5.87 18.26 7.55
CA GLY A 144 5.42 18.56 8.90
C GLY A 144 4.16 19.44 8.93
N SER A 145 3.76 19.86 10.14
CA SER A 145 2.64 20.80 10.30
C SER A 145 3.13 22.25 10.35
N GLY A 146 2.50 23.11 9.57
CA GLY A 146 2.78 24.54 9.43
C GLY A 146 2.06 25.08 8.21
N PRO A 147 2.27 26.36 7.81
CA PRO A 147 1.69 26.89 6.57
C PRO A 147 2.04 25.98 5.39
N LYS A 148 1.03 25.33 4.79
CA LYS A 148 1.22 24.17 3.90
C LYS A 148 2.13 24.44 2.70
N GLU A 149 2.07 25.66 2.13
CA GLU A 149 2.94 26.07 1.02
C GLU A 149 4.42 26.08 1.41
N ARG A 150 4.71 26.52 2.65
CA ARG A 150 6.07 26.56 3.19
C ARG A 150 6.58 25.16 3.50
N GLU A 151 5.75 24.33 4.11
CA GLU A 151 6.07 22.94 4.42
C GLU A 151 6.36 22.13 3.15
N TRP A 152 5.52 22.28 2.12
CA TRP A 152 5.71 21.60 0.85
C TRP A 152 6.97 22.06 0.10
N SER A 153 7.20 23.38 0.00
CA SER A 153 8.43 23.93 -0.59
C SER A 153 9.69 23.45 0.12
N THR A 154 9.64 23.36 1.45
CA THR A 154 10.75 22.85 2.27
C THR A 154 10.96 21.35 2.03
N GLY A 155 9.88 20.57 1.99
CA GLY A 155 9.89 19.14 1.67
C GLY A 155 10.57 18.84 0.34
N LEU A 156 10.23 19.59 -0.72
CA LEU A 156 10.87 19.45 -2.04
C LEU A 156 12.39 19.70 -1.98
N LYS A 157 12.84 20.73 -1.26
CA LYS A 157 14.28 21.02 -1.09
C LYS A 157 15.00 19.89 -0.34
N ILE A 158 14.40 19.40 0.74
CA ILE A 158 14.96 18.30 1.53
C ILE A 158 15.07 17.02 0.68
N CYS A 159 14.01 16.66 -0.06
CA CYS A 159 13.97 15.45 -0.88
C CYS A 159 15.03 15.43 -1.99
N ARG A 160 15.34 16.59 -2.58
CA ARG A 160 16.43 16.71 -3.57
C ARG A 160 17.82 16.46 -2.98
N ASN A 161 18.00 16.66 -1.67
CA ASN A 161 19.31 16.57 -1.00
C ASN A 161 19.58 15.20 -0.36
N PHE A 162 18.55 14.36 -0.20
CA PHE A 162 18.75 13.01 0.32
C PHE A 162 19.59 12.14 -0.63
N ASP A 163 20.45 11.29 -0.07
CA ASP A 163 21.28 10.34 -0.83
C ASP A 163 20.52 9.03 -1.07
N ASP A 164 19.65 9.04 -2.07
CA ASP A 164 18.89 7.85 -2.51
C ASP A 164 18.72 7.77 -4.03
N ALA A 165 19.45 8.61 -4.77
CA ALA A 165 19.46 8.53 -6.22
C ALA A 165 20.13 7.23 -6.72
N PRO A 166 19.68 6.65 -7.85
CA PRO A 166 18.51 7.07 -8.63
C PRO A 166 17.18 6.63 -7.97
N SER A 167 16.17 7.50 -8.01
CA SER A 167 14.88 7.27 -7.35
C SER A 167 13.73 8.08 -7.96
N VAL A 168 12.49 7.69 -7.65
CA VAL A 168 11.27 8.47 -7.92
C VAL A 168 10.70 8.98 -6.61
N TYR A 169 10.19 10.21 -6.60
CA TYR A 169 9.55 10.83 -5.46
C TYR A 169 8.09 11.18 -5.74
N PHE A 170 7.24 10.91 -4.76
CA PHE A 170 5.94 11.55 -4.61
C PHE A 170 5.96 12.43 -3.35
N ILE A 171 5.78 13.74 -3.52
CA ILE A 171 5.85 14.74 -2.45
C ILE A 171 4.53 15.52 -2.46
N PRO A 172 3.51 15.13 -1.68
CA PRO A 172 2.25 15.83 -1.60
C PRO A 172 2.35 17.08 -0.71
N GLN A 173 1.49 18.04 -0.99
CA GLN A 173 1.07 19.07 -0.04
C GLN A 173 -0.22 18.61 0.63
N ILE A 174 -0.35 18.81 1.94
CA ILE A 174 -1.61 18.55 2.65
C ILE A 174 -2.75 19.39 2.01
N PRO A 175 -3.96 18.84 1.76
CA PRO A 175 -5.00 19.59 1.06
C PRO A 175 -5.51 20.77 1.88
N ASN A 176 -5.94 20.49 3.11
CA ASN A 176 -6.46 21.49 4.05
C ASN A 176 -5.67 21.47 5.37
N GLU A 177 -5.61 22.64 6.00
CA GLU A 177 -5.06 22.80 7.34
C GLU A 177 -6.13 22.56 8.43
N GLY A 178 -5.80 22.80 9.71
CA GLY A 178 -6.72 22.61 10.82
C GLY A 178 -6.99 21.13 11.13
N ASP A 179 -8.26 20.77 11.31
CA ASP A 179 -8.68 19.41 11.68
C ASP A 179 -8.35 18.35 10.61
N TYR A 180 -8.06 18.78 9.38
CA TYR A 180 -7.67 17.91 8.27
C TYR A 180 -6.15 17.72 8.10
N TYR A 181 -5.34 18.34 8.96
CA TYR A 181 -3.87 18.31 8.87
C TYR A 181 -3.29 17.02 9.46
N ARG A 182 -3.76 15.86 9.00
CA ARG A 182 -3.30 14.54 9.45
C ARG A 182 -3.16 13.59 8.28
N TRP A 183 -1.94 13.16 7.95
CA TRP A 183 -1.66 12.28 6.80
C TRP A 183 -2.34 10.90 6.85
N TRP A 184 -2.83 10.49 8.01
CA TRP A 184 -3.49 9.20 8.23
C TRP A 184 -5.01 9.22 8.01
N GLN A 185 -5.63 10.39 7.85
CA GLN A 185 -7.09 10.47 7.67
C GLN A 185 -7.56 9.86 6.34
N LYS A 186 -8.82 9.44 6.30
CA LYS A 186 -9.46 8.70 5.20
C LYS A 186 -9.31 9.34 3.81
N ALA A 187 -9.35 10.67 3.71
CA ALA A 187 -9.13 11.37 2.44
C ALA A 187 -7.69 11.18 1.92
N LYS A 188 -6.71 11.18 2.82
CA LYS A 188 -5.31 10.92 2.46
C LYS A 188 -5.07 9.44 2.19
N GLN A 189 -5.75 8.53 2.91
CA GLN A 189 -5.75 7.09 2.58
C GLN A 189 -6.27 6.82 1.16
N PHE A 190 -7.34 7.51 0.72
CA PHE A 190 -7.78 7.46 -0.69
C PHE A 190 -6.66 7.85 -1.66
N ALA A 191 -5.89 8.89 -1.34
CA ALA A 191 -4.73 9.29 -2.14
C ALA A 191 -3.60 8.25 -2.12
N TRP A 192 -3.36 7.56 -1.01
CA TRP A 192 -2.31 6.53 -0.90
C TRP A 192 -2.66 5.28 -1.70
N GLU A 193 -3.90 4.82 -1.67
CA GLU A 193 -4.35 3.69 -2.51
C GLU A 193 -4.30 4.06 -3.99
N LYS A 194 -4.69 5.29 -4.35
CA LYS A 194 -4.56 5.82 -5.71
C LYS A 194 -3.09 5.90 -6.14
N LEU A 195 -2.19 6.38 -5.28
CA LEU A 195 -0.76 6.44 -5.54
C LEU A 195 -0.17 5.06 -5.78
N LEU A 196 -0.38 4.13 -4.85
CA LEU A 196 0.16 2.77 -4.96
C LEU A 196 -0.37 2.08 -6.22
N ARG A 197 -1.68 2.14 -6.47
CA ARG A 197 -2.27 1.56 -7.68
C ARG A 197 -1.69 2.18 -8.94
N GLN A 198 -1.68 3.51 -9.07
CA GLN A 198 -1.20 4.15 -10.30
C GLN A 198 0.32 3.97 -10.49
N ALA A 199 1.12 4.09 -9.44
CA ALA A 199 2.57 3.95 -9.53
C ALA A 199 3.00 2.54 -9.97
N LEU A 200 2.35 1.49 -9.45
CA LEU A 200 2.69 0.10 -9.82
C LEU A 200 2.24 -0.26 -11.25
N LEU A 201 1.27 0.47 -11.81
CA LEU A 201 0.81 0.26 -13.19
C LEU A 201 1.77 0.81 -14.25
N LEU A 202 2.58 1.81 -13.90
CA LEU A 202 3.49 2.51 -14.80
C LEU A 202 4.49 1.53 -15.44
N GLY A 203 5.17 0.72 -14.62
CA GLY A 203 6.26 -0.16 -15.07
C GLY A 203 7.64 0.49 -14.97
N GLU A 204 7.71 1.75 -14.52
CA GLU A 204 8.94 2.47 -14.18
C GLU A 204 9.28 2.35 -12.68
N ILE A 205 8.38 1.81 -11.86
CA ILE A 205 8.54 1.67 -10.40
C ILE A 205 8.76 0.21 -10.05
N ASP A 206 9.79 -0.07 -9.26
CA ASP A 206 10.02 -1.40 -8.71
C ASP A 206 9.02 -1.66 -7.56
N PRO A 207 8.10 -2.63 -7.69
CA PRO A 207 7.08 -2.92 -6.69
C PRO A 207 7.65 -3.35 -5.34
N ASN A 208 8.90 -3.79 -5.28
CA ASN A 208 9.57 -4.20 -4.05
C ASN A 208 10.49 -3.14 -3.46
N ARG A 209 10.56 -1.93 -4.04
CA ARG A 209 11.34 -0.81 -3.49
C ARG A 209 10.46 0.44 -3.35
N VAL A 210 9.41 0.32 -2.55
CA VAL A 210 8.53 1.44 -2.18
C VAL A 210 8.77 1.81 -0.72
N TYR A 211 8.97 3.09 -0.44
CA TYR A 211 9.35 3.60 0.87
C TYR A 211 8.44 4.74 1.31
N VAL A 212 8.11 4.80 2.60
CA VAL A 212 7.32 5.89 3.19
C VAL A 212 8.05 6.53 4.36
N PHE A 213 8.12 7.85 4.38
CA PHE A 213 8.80 8.58 5.45
C PHE A 213 8.34 10.03 5.55
N GLY A 214 8.72 10.72 6.61
CA GLY A 214 8.31 12.10 6.82
C GLY A 214 8.83 12.69 8.11
N ILE A 215 8.61 13.99 8.29
CA ILE A 215 9.12 14.77 9.42
C ILE A 215 7.96 15.37 10.21
N SER A 216 8.03 15.36 11.54
CA SER A 216 7.03 15.98 12.42
C SER A 216 5.64 15.37 12.20
N GLU A 217 4.63 16.12 11.77
CA GLU A 217 3.32 15.58 11.35
C GLU A 217 3.47 14.45 10.32
N GLY A 218 4.37 14.60 9.33
CA GLY A 218 4.75 13.53 8.40
C GLY A 218 5.44 12.34 9.06
N GLY A 219 6.10 12.54 10.21
CA GLY A 219 6.65 11.46 11.04
C GLY A 219 5.54 10.63 11.71
N TYR A 220 4.51 11.28 12.27
CA TYR A 220 3.31 10.58 12.76
C TYR A 220 2.60 9.83 11.64
N GLY A 221 2.37 10.51 10.51
CA GLY A 221 1.75 9.94 9.32
C GLY A 221 2.47 8.70 8.82
N SER A 222 3.77 8.83 8.55
CA SER A 222 4.58 7.72 8.02
C SER A 222 4.72 6.56 9.02
N GLN A 223 4.73 6.81 10.34
CA GLN A 223 4.69 5.74 11.33
C GLN A 223 3.37 4.96 11.30
N ARG A 224 2.22 5.64 11.21
CA ARG A 224 0.92 4.97 11.06
C ARG A 224 0.82 4.19 9.76
N LEU A 225 1.24 4.81 8.65
CA LEU A 225 1.21 4.18 7.32
C LEU A 225 2.15 2.97 7.24
N ALA A 226 3.28 2.98 7.97
CA ALA A 226 4.18 1.84 8.07
C ALA A 226 3.41 0.59 8.53
N SER A 227 2.63 0.70 9.60
CA SER A 227 1.82 -0.42 10.10
C SER A 227 0.59 -0.73 9.25
N PHE A 228 -0.06 0.27 8.66
CA PHE A 228 -1.33 0.08 7.95
C PHE A 228 -1.18 -0.47 6.53
N TYR A 229 -0.08 -0.13 5.85
CA TYR A 229 0.24 -0.57 4.48
C TYR A 229 1.57 -1.36 4.43
N ALA A 230 1.96 -2.01 5.53
CA ALA A 230 3.23 -2.74 5.64
C ALA A 230 3.45 -3.80 4.53
N ASP A 231 2.40 -4.27 3.87
CA ASP A 231 2.47 -5.20 2.75
C ASP A 231 2.85 -4.55 1.40
N TYR A 232 2.96 -3.21 1.35
CA TYR A 232 3.42 -2.45 0.17
C TYR A 232 4.83 -1.89 0.34
N TRP A 233 5.27 -1.65 1.57
CA TRP A 233 6.56 -1.02 1.83
C TRP A 233 7.70 -2.03 1.84
N ALA A 234 8.86 -1.59 1.36
CA ALA A 234 10.14 -2.23 1.67
C ALA A 234 10.69 -1.72 3.00
N ALA A 235 10.57 -0.41 3.24
CA ALA A 235 10.95 0.21 4.51
C ALA A 235 10.17 1.49 4.81
N ALA A 236 10.08 1.84 6.09
CA ALA A 236 9.52 3.10 6.55
C ALA A 236 10.51 3.87 7.44
N GLY A 237 10.51 5.20 7.35
CA GLY A 237 11.49 6.06 8.05
C GLY A 237 10.93 7.31 8.73
N PRO A 238 9.90 7.24 9.58
CA PRO A 238 9.44 8.40 10.36
C PRO A 238 10.56 9.13 11.12
N MET A 239 10.49 10.46 11.13
CA MET A 239 11.44 11.34 11.83
C MET A 239 10.72 12.40 12.66
N ALA A 240 11.22 12.64 13.87
CA ALA A 240 10.66 13.62 14.82
C ALA A 240 9.13 13.48 15.00
N GLY A 241 8.66 12.23 14.93
CA GLY A 241 7.28 11.82 15.18
C GLY A 241 7.21 11.01 16.47
N GLY A 242 6.16 10.21 16.60
CA GLY A 242 5.99 9.30 17.73
C GLY A 242 4.52 9.03 17.98
N GLU A 243 4.02 7.92 17.44
CA GLU A 243 2.66 7.47 17.66
C GLU A 243 2.58 6.50 18.83
N PRO A 244 1.55 6.59 19.69
CA PRO A 244 1.18 5.48 20.56
C PRO A 244 0.99 4.22 19.71
N LEU A 245 1.55 3.09 20.14
CA LEU A 245 1.56 1.86 19.32
C LEU A 245 0.17 1.29 19.02
N LYS A 246 -0.89 1.71 19.74
CA LYS A 246 -2.27 1.42 19.32
C LYS A 246 -2.64 2.05 17.97
N ASN A 247 -1.97 3.10 17.52
CA ASN A 247 -2.21 3.75 16.22
C ASN A 247 -1.22 3.28 15.14
N ALA A 248 -0.18 2.54 15.55
CA ALA A 248 0.84 1.99 14.68
C ALA A 248 1.38 0.68 15.31
N PRO A 249 0.62 -0.42 15.27
CA PRO A 249 1.03 -1.69 15.87
C PRO A 249 2.36 -2.16 15.28
N ALA A 250 3.32 -2.47 16.15
CA ALA A 250 4.67 -2.89 15.74
C ALA A 250 4.65 -4.27 15.07
N GLU A 251 3.72 -5.14 15.46
CA GLU A 251 3.46 -6.47 14.90
C GLU A 251 3.35 -6.44 13.36
N ASN A 252 2.67 -5.42 12.84
CA ASN A 252 2.44 -5.26 11.40
C ASN A 252 3.74 -5.03 10.62
N CYS A 253 4.81 -4.57 11.29
CA CYS A 253 6.10 -4.29 10.66
C CYS A 253 7.03 -5.52 10.59
N SER A 254 6.53 -6.73 10.86
CA SER A 254 7.30 -7.98 10.87
C SER A 254 8.16 -8.26 9.64
N ASN A 255 7.77 -7.74 8.47
CA ASN A 255 8.38 -8.02 7.17
C ASN A 255 8.91 -6.77 6.43
N ILE A 256 8.94 -5.61 7.09
CA ILE A 256 9.55 -4.38 6.53
C ILE A 256 10.72 -3.95 7.39
N ALA A 257 11.62 -3.14 6.82
CA ALA A 257 12.59 -2.42 7.64
C ALA A 257 11.95 -1.13 8.21
N PHE A 258 12.09 -0.90 9.51
CA PHE A 258 11.48 0.24 10.19
C PHE A 258 12.51 1.12 10.91
N SER A 259 12.65 2.37 10.48
CA SER A 259 13.47 3.37 11.17
C SER A 259 12.57 4.39 11.85
N LEU A 260 12.89 4.79 13.09
CA LEU A 260 12.25 5.93 13.75
C LEU A 260 13.31 6.75 14.47
N ARG A 261 13.49 8.00 14.05
CA ARG A 261 14.57 8.86 14.55
C ARG A 261 14.01 10.14 15.14
N THR A 262 14.26 10.35 16.43
CA THR A 262 13.71 11.49 17.19
C THR A 262 14.81 12.10 18.06
N GLY A 263 14.81 13.42 18.28
CA GLY A 263 15.74 14.03 19.22
C GLY A 263 15.43 13.66 20.66
N ASP A 264 16.44 13.37 21.49
CA ASP A 264 16.21 12.98 22.89
C ASP A 264 15.56 14.10 23.73
N LYS A 265 15.66 15.36 23.28
CA LYS A 265 15.01 16.54 23.87
C LYS A 265 13.71 16.94 23.17
N ASP A 266 13.24 16.21 22.16
CA ASP A 266 11.92 16.45 21.54
C ASP A 266 10.79 15.87 22.42
N THR A 267 10.48 16.59 23.49
CA THR A 267 9.46 16.20 24.47
C THR A 267 8.04 16.61 24.06
N GLY A 268 7.90 17.37 22.97
CA GLY A 268 6.61 17.82 22.46
C GLY A 268 5.74 16.62 22.09
N PHE A 269 4.51 16.57 22.62
CA PHE A 269 3.59 15.44 22.43
C PHE A 269 4.20 14.07 22.74
N TYR A 270 5.18 14.02 23.67
CA TYR A 270 5.84 12.80 24.10
C TYR A 270 6.60 12.04 23.00
N ARG A 271 7.02 12.70 21.92
CA ARG A 271 7.71 12.06 20.79
C ARG A 271 8.92 11.23 21.20
N ASN A 272 9.78 11.77 22.07
CA ASN A 272 10.94 11.03 22.58
C ASN A 272 10.51 9.80 23.41
N THR A 273 9.54 9.93 24.32
CA THR A 273 9.01 8.83 25.12
C THR A 273 8.38 7.74 24.23
N LEU A 274 7.53 8.12 23.29
CA LEU A 274 6.87 7.21 22.36
C LEU A 274 7.86 6.53 21.40
N THR A 275 8.94 7.21 21.02
CA THR A 275 10.06 6.60 20.29
C THR A 275 10.75 5.53 21.15
N GLY A 276 10.96 5.79 22.44
CA GLY A 276 11.47 4.79 23.38
C GLY A 276 10.55 3.57 23.52
N TYR A 277 9.23 3.77 23.61
CA TYR A 277 8.26 2.66 23.66
C TYR A 277 8.21 1.86 22.36
N ALA A 278 8.38 2.52 21.21
CA ALA A 278 8.54 1.81 19.95
C ALA A 278 9.83 0.96 19.95
N LEU A 279 10.97 1.51 20.40
CA LEU A 279 12.21 0.74 20.52
C LEU A 279 12.03 -0.50 21.40
N GLU A 280 11.49 -0.36 22.60
CA GLU A 280 11.21 -1.49 23.52
C GLU A 280 10.36 -2.59 22.85
N ALA A 281 9.31 -2.20 22.11
CA ALA A 281 8.42 -3.14 21.45
C ALA A 281 9.11 -3.86 20.28
N PHE A 282 9.83 -3.13 19.44
CA PHE A 282 10.54 -3.71 18.29
C PHE A 282 11.71 -4.60 18.74
N ASP A 283 12.47 -4.21 19.77
CA ASP A 283 13.52 -5.05 20.37
C ASP A 283 12.93 -6.37 20.88
N SER A 284 11.81 -6.30 21.61
CA SER A 284 11.13 -7.49 22.14
C SER A 284 10.62 -8.42 21.04
N LEU A 285 9.99 -7.85 20.00
CA LEU A 285 9.47 -8.63 18.86
C LEU A 285 10.60 -9.26 18.03
N ALA A 286 11.68 -8.52 17.76
CA ALA A 286 12.86 -9.03 17.05
C ALA A 286 13.56 -10.14 17.85
N HIS A 287 13.62 -10.03 19.18
CA HIS A 287 14.15 -11.07 20.05
C HIS A 287 13.30 -12.34 20.03
N GLN A 288 11.97 -12.20 20.06
CA GLN A 288 11.02 -13.32 19.98
C GLN A 288 11.00 -13.98 18.60
N ARG A 289 11.28 -13.22 17.54
CA ARG A 289 11.26 -13.67 16.14
C ARG A 289 12.55 -13.23 15.41
N PRO A 290 13.69 -13.92 15.64
CA PRO A 290 14.94 -13.60 14.97
C PRO A 290 14.79 -13.60 13.44
N GLY A 291 15.33 -12.57 12.78
CA GLY A 291 15.22 -12.38 11.33
C GLY A 291 13.98 -11.58 10.88
N HIS A 292 13.08 -11.24 11.79
CA HIS A 292 11.94 -10.34 11.55
C HIS A 292 12.12 -9.01 12.28
N PHE A 293 11.23 -8.05 12.00
CA PHE A 293 11.20 -6.73 12.66
C PHE A 293 12.54 -5.99 12.54
N ILE A 294 13.13 -5.96 11.34
CA ILE A 294 14.36 -5.20 11.09
C ILE A 294 14.11 -3.74 11.45
N HIS A 295 14.89 -3.19 12.38
CA HIS A 295 14.62 -1.84 12.84
C HIS A 295 15.88 -1.04 13.19
N LYS A 296 15.72 0.29 13.12
CA LYS A 296 16.68 1.29 13.57
C LYS A 296 15.92 2.42 14.26
N ILE A 297 15.69 2.28 15.56
CA ILE A 297 14.93 3.25 16.36
C ILE A 297 15.89 3.96 17.31
N GLU A 298 15.97 5.28 17.20
CA GLU A 298 17.03 6.06 17.85
C GLU A 298 16.48 7.35 18.48
N LEU A 299 16.92 7.60 19.71
CA LEU A 299 16.90 8.93 20.34
C LEU A 299 18.26 9.60 20.12
N ILE A 300 18.27 10.71 19.38
CA ILE A 300 19.49 11.40 18.98
C ILE A 300 19.93 12.34 20.11
N PRO A 301 21.10 12.12 20.74
CA PRO A 301 21.51 12.86 21.94
C PRO A 301 21.67 14.37 21.69
N GLY A 302 21.13 15.17 22.60
CA GLY A 302 21.24 16.63 22.59
C GLY A 302 20.34 17.33 21.58
N MET A 303 19.59 16.60 20.75
CA MET A 303 18.77 17.18 19.70
C MET A 303 17.32 17.36 20.16
N GLY A 304 16.71 18.48 19.75
CA GLY A 304 15.28 18.74 19.92
C GLY A 304 14.47 18.25 18.73
N HIS A 305 13.44 19.02 18.35
CA HIS A 305 12.55 18.66 17.24
C HIS A 305 13.26 18.53 15.88
N SER A 306 14.28 19.35 15.65
CA SER A 306 15.12 19.24 14.46
C SER A 306 16.29 18.30 14.75
N ILE A 307 16.53 17.37 13.82
CA ILE A 307 17.63 16.42 13.86
C ILE A 307 18.36 16.44 12.51
N ASP A 308 19.50 15.73 12.40
CA ASP A 308 20.05 15.41 11.08
C ASP A 308 19.19 14.35 10.39
N TYR A 309 18.42 14.76 9.39
CA TYR A 309 17.54 13.88 8.61
C TYR A 309 18.30 13.01 7.61
N ARG A 310 19.48 13.45 7.14
CA ARG A 310 20.21 12.84 6.00
C ARG A 310 20.43 11.33 6.11
N PRO A 311 20.67 10.73 7.30
CA PRO A 311 20.88 9.29 7.42
C PRO A 311 19.68 8.40 7.07
N THR A 312 18.46 8.95 6.93
CA THR A 312 17.24 8.14 6.80
C THR A 312 17.14 7.41 5.46
N THR A 313 17.10 8.11 4.32
CA THR A 313 16.90 7.45 3.02
C THR A 313 18.06 6.55 2.56
N PRO A 314 19.35 6.84 2.88
CA PRO A 314 20.44 5.90 2.62
C PRO A 314 20.28 4.57 3.35
N TRP A 315 19.64 4.56 4.52
CA TRP A 315 19.31 3.33 5.24
C TRP A 315 18.09 2.63 4.62
N LEU A 316 17.01 3.38 4.32
CA LEU A 316 15.80 2.79 3.72
C LEU A 316 16.09 2.08 2.39
N LYS A 317 16.87 2.70 1.50
CA LYS A 317 17.15 2.17 0.14
C LYS A 317 17.92 0.85 0.12
N GLN A 318 18.44 0.40 1.25
CA GLN A 318 19.14 -0.89 1.38
C GLN A 318 18.20 -2.09 1.42
N TYR A 319 16.90 -1.85 1.66
CA TYR A 319 15.92 -2.92 1.86
C TYR A 319 15.00 -3.08 0.66
N VAL A 320 14.64 -4.33 0.40
CA VAL A 320 13.73 -4.75 -0.66
C VAL A 320 12.62 -5.56 -0.01
N ARG A 321 11.37 -5.26 -0.37
CA ARG A 321 10.18 -5.96 0.14
C ARG A 321 10.22 -7.43 -0.26
N ASN A 322 9.83 -8.30 0.66
CA ASN A 322 9.41 -9.65 0.31
C ASN A 322 7.88 -9.67 0.11
N PRO A 323 7.36 -9.82 -1.12
CA PRO A 323 5.91 -9.85 -1.36
C PRO A 323 5.25 -11.17 -0.93
N TYR A 324 6.04 -12.21 -0.65
CA TYR A 324 5.58 -13.55 -0.28
C TYR A 324 6.22 -14.03 1.04
N PRO A 325 6.06 -13.28 2.15
CA PRO A 325 6.63 -13.73 3.41
C PRO A 325 5.91 -14.99 3.90
N ARG A 326 6.68 -15.91 4.47
CA ARG A 326 6.15 -17.14 5.08
C ARG A 326 5.71 -16.95 6.53
N TYR A 327 6.08 -15.83 7.14
CA TYR A 327 5.56 -15.38 8.43
C TYR A 327 4.81 -14.08 8.21
N VAL A 328 3.56 -14.00 8.68
CA VAL A 328 2.76 -12.77 8.66
C VAL A 328 2.25 -12.53 10.07
N SER A 329 2.50 -11.33 10.59
CA SER A 329 1.96 -10.83 11.85
C SER A 329 1.20 -9.55 11.53
N TRP A 330 -0.11 -9.56 11.74
CA TRP A 330 -0.99 -8.46 11.32
C TRP A 330 -2.12 -8.22 12.32
N GLU A 331 -2.07 -7.11 13.03
CA GLU A 331 -3.20 -6.51 13.72
C GLU A 331 -3.97 -5.63 12.73
N ASN A 332 -5.18 -6.05 12.34
CA ASN A 332 -6.09 -5.24 11.54
C ASN A 332 -6.79 -4.23 12.46
N PHE A 333 -6.24 -3.01 12.50
CA PHE A 333 -6.72 -1.91 13.32
C PHE A 333 -7.45 -0.86 12.49
N GLU A 334 -8.35 -0.12 13.15
CA GLU A 334 -9.03 1.02 12.54
C GLU A 334 -8.09 2.20 12.34
N MET A 335 -8.20 2.87 11.19
CA MET A 335 -7.61 4.18 10.95
C MET A 335 -8.64 5.10 10.28
N ASP A 336 -9.23 6.02 11.05
CA ASP A 336 -10.21 7.01 10.57
C ASP A 336 -11.46 6.41 9.88
N GLY A 337 -12.01 5.37 10.51
CA GLY A 337 -13.16 4.59 10.09
C GLY A 337 -12.82 3.45 9.13
N ILE A 338 -11.55 3.30 8.73
CA ILE A 338 -11.14 2.34 7.70
C ILE A 338 -10.40 1.17 8.35
N TYR A 339 -10.74 -0.03 7.91
CA TYR A 339 -9.98 -1.26 8.15
C TYR A 339 -9.47 -1.78 6.81
N ARG A 340 -8.28 -2.37 6.81
CA ARG A 340 -7.74 -3.02 5.61
C ARG A 340 -8.49 -4.32 5.36
N THR A 341 -8.84 -4.58 4.11
CA THR A 341 -9.46 -5.84 3.67
C THR A 341 -8.44 -6.88 3.27
N GLY A 342 -7.18 -6.52 3.05
CA GLY A 342 -6.11 -7.46 2.71
C GLY A 342 -4.73 -7.03 3.18
N PHE A 343 -3.89 -8.02 3.45
CA PHE A 343 -2.52 -7.85 3.92
C PHE A 343 -1.67 -9.06 3.48
N TYR A 344 -0.63 -8.82 2.67
CA TYR A 344 0.17 -9.85 1.98
C TYR A 344 -0.68 -10.81 1.14
N ASN A 345 -0.96 -12.01 1.66
CA ASN A 345 -1.77 -13.04 1.01
C ASN A 345 -3.04 -13.39 1.81
N LEU A 346 -3.33 -12.65 2.87
CA LEU A 346 -4.58 -12.76 3.63
C LEU A 346 -5.58 -11.72 3.15
N TYR A 347 -6.84 -12.12 3.01
CA TYR A 347 -7.95 -11.23 2.68
C TYR A 347 -9.12 -11.50 3.63
N VAL A 348 -9.66 -10.45 4.24
CA VAL A 348 -10.76 -10.50 5.21
C VAL A 348 -12.07 -10.26 4.45
N LYS A 349 -12.89 -11.30 4.32
CA LYS A 349 -14.26 -11.19 3.78
C LYS A 349 -15.24 -10.70 4.85
N GLU A 350 -15.11 -11.27 6.05
CA GLU A 350 -15.96 -10.95 7.19
C GLU A 350 -15.06 -10.79 8.41
N ARG A 351 -15.27 -9.70 9.16
CA ARG A 351 -14.51 -9.42 10.38
C ARG A 351 -14.91 -10.35 11.51
N SER A 352 -14.05 -10.43 12.53
CA SER A 352 -14.34 -11.22 13.73
C SER A 352 -15.34 -10.58 14.69
N ASP A 353 -15.71 -9.32 14.46
CA ASP A 353 -16.67 -8.59 15.27
C ASP A 353 -17.75 -7.89 14.44
N GLU A 354 -19.00 -8.01 14.88
CA GLU A 354 -20.16 -7.40 14.21
C GLU A 354 -20.33 -5.92 14.60
N GLU A 355 -19.76 -5.49 15.73
CA GLU A 355 -19.93 -4.13 16.26
C GLU A 355 -18.80 -3.15 15.85
N GLY A 356 -17.77 -3.64 15.14
CA GLY A 356 -16.65 -2.82 14.64
C GLY A 356 -15.74 -2.22 15.73
N LYS A 357 -15.82 -2.74 16.96
CA LYS A 357 -15.11 -2.27 18.16
C LYS A 357 -13.82 -3.03 18.44
N SER A 358 -13.70 -4.28 18.00
CA SER A 358 -12.55 -5.14 18.25
C SER A 358 -11.59 -5.12 17.06
N ARG A 359 -10.31 -5.33 17.35
CA ARG A 359 -9.25 -5.47 16.34
C ARG A 359 -8.93 -6.95 16.24
N THR A 360 -8.71 -7.44 15.03
CA THR A 360 -8.32 -8.84 14.82
C THR A 360 -6.83 -8.93 14.54
N TYR A 361 -6.13 -9.75 15.31
CA TYR A 361 -4.74 -10.12 15.10
C TYR A 361 -4.66 -11.49 14.42
N TYR A 362 -4.04 -11.48 13.24
CA TYR A 362 -3.72 -12.66 12.44
C TYR A 362 -2.22 -12.95 12.54
N GLU A 363 -1.87 -14.15 12.99
CA GLU A 363 -0.50 -14.67 12.93
C GLU A 363 -0.48 -15.90 12.02
N MET A 364 0.18 -15.80 10.88
CA MET A 364 0.30 -16.88 9.91
C MET A 364 1.76 -17.34 9.78
N ASN A 365 1.96 -18.66 9.72
CA ASN A 365 3.24 -19.29 9.38
C ASN A 365 3.03 -20.31 8.26
N ILE A 366 3.96 -20.38 7.33
CA ILE A 366 4.00 -21.35 6.23
C ILE A 366 5.32 -22.12 6.29
N SER A 367 5.24 -23.43 6.54
CA SER A 367 6.39 -24.33 6.59
C SER A 367 6.21 -25.44 5.57
N GLY A 368 6.86 -25.31 4.42
CA GLY A 368 6.61 -26.19 3.28
C GLY A 368 5.17 -26.02 2.82
N ASN A 369 4.37 -27.08 2.93
CA ASN A 369 2.97 -27.10 2.55
C ASN A 369 2.00 -27.05 3.74
N ASP A 370 2.52 -26.86 4.96
CA ASP A 370 1.73 -26.71 6.16
C ASP A 370 1.60 -25.23 6.51
N ILE A 371 0.36 -24.74 6.51
CA ILE A 371 -0.02 -23.38 6.87
C ILE A 371 -0.68 -23.43 8.25
N SER A 372 -0.20 -22.60 9.17
CA SER A 372 -0.87 -22.34 10.45
C SER A 372 -1.34 -20.89 10.49
N LEU A 373 -2.60 -20.66 10.83
CA LEU A 373 -3.15 -19.34 11.08
C LEU A 373 -3.74 -19.29 12.50
N LYS A 374 -3.29 -18.34 13.31
CA LYS A 374 -3.95 -17.99 14.57
C LYS A 374 -4.73 -16.70 14.37
N VAL A 375 -5.94 -16.66 14.88
CA VAL A 375 -6.81 -15.49 14.80
C VAL A 375 -7.31 -15.15 16.19
N ASN A 376 -6.99 -13.95 16.66
CA ASN A 376 -7.35 -13.47 17.98
C ASN A 376 -7.97 -12.08 17.90
N GLU A 377 -8.97 -11.79 18.72
CA GLU A 377 -9.35 -10.43 19.05
C GLU A 377 -8.32 -9.81 20.01
N VAL A 378 -8.03 -8.53 19.83
CA VAL A 378 -7.07 -7.78 20.65
C VAL A 378 -7.79 -6.75 21.49
N VAL A 379 -7.57 -6.81 22.80
CA VAL A 379 -8.04 -5.82 23.77
C VAL A 379 -6.85 -5.06 24.32
N TYR A 380 -6.93 -3.72 24.25
CA TYR A 380 -5.94 -2.81 24.80
C TYR A 380 -6.39 -2.33 26.18
N GLU A 381 -5.48 -2.44 27.15
CA GLU A 381 -5.62 -1.84 28.48
C GLU A 381 -4.61 -0.70 28.61
N VAL A 382 -5.09 0.52 28.90
CA VAL A 382 -4.23 1.70 29.05
C VAL A 382 -3.44 1.57 30.34
N ILE A 383 -2.12 1.45 30.22
CA ILE A 383 -1.19 1.40 31.38
C ILE A 383 -0.75 2.82 31.74
N GLU A 384 -0.56 3.67 30.73
CA GLU A 384 -0.05 5.02 30.93
C GLU A 384 -0.86 6.00 30.09
N LYS A 385 -1.36 7.04 30.76
CA LYS A 385 -2.11 8.13 30.17
C LYS A 385 -1.56 9.46 30.65
N ASP A 386 -1.32 10.35 29.70
CA ASP A 386 -0.89 11.71 29.99
C ASP A 386 -2.00 12.48 30.74
N PRO A 387 -1.69 13.13 31.87
CA PRO A 387 -2.66 13.89 32.64
C PRO A 387 -3.07 15.21 31.97
N ARG A 388 -2.27 15.75 31.03
CA ARG A 388 -2.48 17.10 30.48
C ARG A 388 -3.48 17.14 29.33
N TRP A 389 -3.37 16.19 28.42
CA TRP A 389 -4.15 16.10 27.17
C TRP A 389 -4.91 14.77 27.07
N GLY A 390 -4.72 13.87 28.03
CA GLY A 390 -5.40 12.57 28.03
C GLY A 390 -4.89 11.61 26.97
N ILE A 391 -3.67 11.82 26.46
CA ILE A 391 -3.07 10.92 25.46
C ILE A 391 -2.76 9.60 26.13
N GLU A 392 -3.33 8.51 25.61
CA GLU A 392 -2.99 7.16 26.03
C GLU A 392 -1.68 6.77 25.36
N MET A 393 -0.63 6.54 26.14
CA MET A 393 0.75 6.44 25.64
C MET A 393 1.27 5.00 25.63
N LYS A 394 0.92 4.20 26.65
CA LYS A 394 1.39 2.82 26.81
C LYS A 394 0.23 1.89 27.14
N PHE A 395 0.29 0.66 26.62
CA PHE A 395 -0.82 -0.29 26.67
C PHE A 395 -0.34 -1.71 26.96
N ALA A 396 -1.14 -2.47 27.69
CA ALA A 396 -1.09 -3.92 27.71
C ALA A 396 -2.05 -4.45 26.64
N LYS A 397 -1.66 -5.54 25.97
CA LYS A 397 -2.52 -6.28 25.04
C LYS A 397 -2.97 -7.59 25.67
N LYS A 398 -4.25 -7.90 25.52
CA LYS A 398 -4.82 -9.23 25.80
C LYS A 398 -5.35 -9.79 24.48
N TYR A 399 -5.04 -11.05 24.23
CA TYR A 399 -5.47 -11.78 23.05
C TYR A 399 -6.49 -12.83 23.45
N MET A 400 -7.64 -12.82 22.78
CA MET A 400 -8.68 -13.83 22.94
C MET A 400 -8.92 -14.48 21.59
N GLN A 401 -9.04 -15.80 21.54
CA GLN A 401 -9.27 -16.49 20.29
C GLN A 401 -10.56 -15.98 19.63
N ALA A 402 -10.49 -15.65 18.33
CA ALA A 402 -11.65 -15.24 17.57
C ALA A 402 -12.51 -16.48 17.23
N HIS A 403 -13.83 -16.33 17.35
CA HIS A 403 -14.85 -17.37 17.07
C HIS A 403 -15.81 -16.98 15.94
N LYS A 404 -15.47 -15.91 15.21
CA LYS A 404 -16.24 -15.39 14.07
C LYS A 404 -15.28 -14.78 13.07
N GLY A 405 -15.75 -14.68 11.83
CA GLY A 405 -15.06 -14.05 10.71
C GLY A 405 -14.76 -15.03 9.59
N LYS A 406 -14.45 -14.48 8.42
CA LYS A 406 -14.19 -15.23 7.20
C LYS A 406 -13.02 -14.64 6.46
N VAL A 407 -12.03 -15.48 6.17
CA VAL A 407 -10.80 -15.07 5.51
C VAL A 407 -10.50 -15.95 4.29
N ILE A 408 -9.83 -15.36 3.31
CA ILE A 408 -9.22 -16.06 2.19
C ILE A 408 -7.71 -16.01 2.38
N ILE A 409 -7.06 -17.17 2.29
CA ILE A 409 -5.61 -17.29 2.18
C ILE A 409 -5.29 -17.55 0.71
N TYR A 410 -4.75 -16.55 0.04
CA TYR A 410 -4.27 -16.68 -1.33
C TYR A 410 -2.89 -17.38 -1.38
N LEU A 411 -2.67 -18.19 -2.41
CA LEU A 411 -1.50 -19.07 -2.52
C LEU A 411 -0.90 -19.05 -3.93
N CYS A 412 0.43 -19.16 -3.97
CA CYS A 412 1.23 -19.35 -5.17
C CYS A 412 2.41 -20.28 -4.90
N ASP A 413 3.15 -20.62 -5.95
CA ASP A 413 4.35 -21.44 -5.96
C ASP A 413 5.53 -20.88 -5.15
N LYS A 414 5.50 -19.58 -4.82
CA LYS A 414 6.49 -18.96 -3.90
C LYS A 414 6.19 -19.22 -2.43
N LEU A 415 4.93 -19.51 -2.09
CA LEU A 415 4.47 -19.76 -0.72
C LEU A 415 4.44 -21.25 -0.40
N VAL A 416 3.89 -22.08 -1.31
CA VAL A 416 3.68 -23.52 -1.13
C VAL A 416 3.91 -24.28 -2.45
N ASP A 417 4.14 -25.59 -2.41
CA ASP A 417 4.12 -26.43 -3.61
C ASP A 417 2.68 -26.79 -4.00
N LEU A 418 2.18 -26.20 -5.08
CA LEU A 418 0.83 -26.44 -5.61
C LEU A 418 0.66 -27.85 -6.23
N ASN A 419 1.74 -28.61 -6.45
CA ASN A 419 1.66 -29.99 -6.90
C ASN A 419 1.39 -30.99 -5.77
N GLU A 420 1.69 -30.60 -4.54
CA GLU A 420 1.53 -31.43 -3.36
C GLU A 420 0.27 -31.05 -2.57
N LYS A 421 -0.07 -31.88 -1.58
CA LYS A 421 -1.15 -31.52 -0.65
C LYS A 421 -0.72 -30.34 0.21
N VAL A 422 -1.62 -29.39 0.41
CA VAL A 422 -1.48 -28.28 1.34
C VAL A 422 -2.39 -28.55 2.53
N THR A 423 -1.88 -28.31 3.74
CA THR A 423 -2.64 -28.39 4.98
C THR A 423 -2.82 -26.99 5.54
N LEU A 424 -4.03 -26.68 6.02
CA LEU A 424 -4.27 -25.46 6.79
C LEU A 424 -4.83 -25.83 8.16
N THR A 425 -4.16 -25.31 9.20
CA THR A 425 -4.60 -25.36 10.58
C THR A 425 -4.95 -23.97 11.06
N VAL A 426 -6.17 -23.78 11.55
CA VAL A 426 -6.63 -22.52 12.14
C VAL A 426 -6.89 -22.72 13.62
N ASN A 427 -6.28 -21.89 14.48
CA ASN A 427 -6.42 -21.98 15.93
C ASN A 427 -6.21 -23.41 16.49
N GLY A 428 -5.25 -24.14 15.93
CA GLY A 428 -4.93 -25.52 16.30
C GLY A 428 -5.82 -26.61 15.69
N LYS A 429 -6.91 -26.26 14.99
CA LYS A 429 -7.80 -27.19 14.28
C LYS A 429 -7.45 -27.27 12.80
N LYS A 430 -7.23 -28.47 12.27
CA LYS A 430 -7.06 -28.68 10.82
C LYS A 430 -8.40 -28.41 10.11
N VAL A 431 -8.43 -27.41 9.23
CA VAL A 431 -9.64 -26.99 8.49
C VAL A 431 -9.58 -27.32 7.01
N PHE A 432 -8.38 -27.56 6.46
CA PHE A 432 -8.20 -27.97 5.07
C PHE A 432 -7.02 -28.93 4.94
N GLU A 433 -7.17 -29.92 4.06
CA GLU A 433 -6.09 -30.76 3.56
C GLU A 433 -6.42 -31.18 2.13
N GLY A 434 -5.60 -30.80 1.16
CA GLY A 434 -5.87 -31.13 -0.22
C GLY A 434 -4.89 -30.51 -1.20
N LYS A 435 -4.89 -31.02 -2.44
CA LYS A 435 -4.10 -30.44 -3.52
C LYS A 435 -4.79 -29.19 -4.05
N MET A 436 -4.02 -28.11 -4.17
CA MET A 436 -4.54 -26.83 -4.66
C MET A 436 -4.87 -26.90 -6.15
N LYS A 437 -5.96 -26.24 -6.55
CA LYS A 437 -6.34 -26.05 -7.95
C LYS A 437 -6.13 -24.59 -8.33
N ALA A 438 -5.36 -24.36 -9.40
CA ALA A 438 -5.25 -23.03 -9.98
C ALA A 438 -6.56 -22.66 -10.69
N ASP A 439 -7.03 -21.44 -10.46
CA ASP A 439 -8.25 -20.90 -11.05
C ASP A 439 -8.06 -19.43 -11.42
N LEU A 440 -8.52 -19.06 -12.62
CA LEU A 440 -8.52 -17.69 -13.11
C LEU A 440 -9.17 -16.70 -12.13
N LYS A 441 -10.26 -17.10 -11.46
CA LYS A 441 -10.96 -16.19 -10.54
C LYS A 441 -10.06 -15.71 -9.39
N ASN A 442 -9.14 -16.55 -8.92
CA ASN A 442 -8.24 -16.17 -7.84
C ASN A 442 -7.23 -15.13 -8.32
N ILE A 443 -6.72 -15.28 -9.55
CA ILE A 443 -5.78 -14.32 -10.16
C ILE A 443 -6.47 -12.96 -10.32
N VAL A 444 -7.71 -12.96 -10.82
CA VAL A 444 -8.50 -11.74 -11.04
C VAL A 444 -8.85 -11.05 -9.70
N ASN A 445 -9.39 -11.80 -8.73
CA ASN A 445 -9.78 -11.22 -7.43
C ASN A 445 -8.59 -10.70 -6.64
N SER A 446 -7.48 -11.43 -6.60
CA SER A 446 -6.26 -10.95 -5.92
C SER A 446 -5.62 -9.75 -6.62
N CYS A 447 -5.65 -9.69 -7.95
CA CYS A 447 -5.22 -8.51 -8.70
C CYS A 447 -6.03 -7.27 -8.30
N ALA A 448 -7.36 -7.37 -8.21
CA ALA A 448 -8.22 -6.27 -7.80
C ALA A 448 -8.02 -5.87 -6.33
N ALA A 449 -7.86 -6.86 -5.44
CA ALA A 449 -7.69 -6.64 -4.01
C ALA A 449 -6.36 -5.97 -3.64
N PHE A 450 -5.27 -6.37 -4.29
CA PHE A 450 -3.91 -5.93 -3.92
C PHE A 450 -3.27 -4.95 -4.91
N PHE A 451 -3.81 -4.82 -6.13
CA PHE A 451 -3.33 -3.90 -7.18
C PHE A 451 -1.81 -3.91 -7.38
N ASP A 452 -1.19 -5.08 -7.23
CA ASP A 452 0.25 -5.27 -7.18
C ASP A 452 0.65 -6.39 -8.16
N PRO A 453 1.60 -6.14 -9.08
CA PRO A 453 1.99 -7.10 -10.12
C PRO A 453 2.55 -8.42 -9.58
N LEU A 454 2.97 -8.45 -8.31
CA LEU A 454 3.48 -9.66 -7.67
C LEU A 454 2.38 -10.42 -6.91
N ARG A 455 1.24 -9.80 -6.58
CA ARG A 455 0.19 -10.44 -5.76
C ARG A 455 -1.01 -10.92 -6.57
N LEU A 456 -0.72 -11.58 -7.68
CA LEU A 456 -1.69 -12.30 -8.51
C LEU A 456 -1.63 -13.78 -8.17
N TYR A 457 -2.55 -14.27 -7.35
CA TYR A 457 -2.49 -15.62 -6.80
C TYR A 457 -3.40 -16.58 -7.56
N PRO A 458 -2.89 -17.73 -8.06
CA PRO A 458 -3.71 -18.70 -8.80
C PRO A 458 -4.62 -19.55 -7.90
N ALA A 459 -4.32 -19.69 -6.62
CA ALA A 459 -5.03 -20.57 -5.71
C ALA A 459 -5.42 -19.83 -4.44
N SER A 460 -6.42 -20.34 -3.73
CA SER A 460 -6.86 -19.79 -2.45
C SER A 460 -7.54 -20.86 -1.59
N ILE A 461 -7.53 -20.66 -0.28
CA ILE A 461 -8.32 -21.40 0.70
C ILE A 461 -9.21 -20.39 1.42
N GLU A 462 -10.53 -20.56 1.34
CA GLU A 462 -11.48 -19.77 2.13
C GLU A 462 -11.78 -20.52 3.43
N VAL A 463 -11.73 -19.80 4.55
CA VAL A 463 -11.99 -20.33 5.89
C VAL A 463 -12.96 -19.43 6.63
N GLU A 464 -13.95 -20.06 7.24
CA GLU A 464 -14.82 -19.48 8.25
C GLU A 464 -14.31 -19.87 9.64
N LEU A 465 -14.29 -18.92 10.56
CA LEU A 465 -13.84 -19.12 11.94
C LEU A 465 -15.02 -19.67 12.75
N ASP A 466 -14.85 -20.91 13.24
CA ASP A 466 -15.80 -21.62 14.10
C ASP A 466 -15.61 -21.31 15.61
#